data_AF-A0AAX1YFL4-F1
#
_entry.id   AF-A0AAX1YFL4-F1
#
_cell.length_a   1.000
_cell.length_b   1.000
_cell.length_c   1.000
_cell.angle_alpha   90.00
_cell.angle_beta   90.00
_cell.angle_gamma   90.00
#
_symmetry.space_group_name_H-M   'P 1'
#
loop_
_entity.id
_entity.type
_entity.pdbx_description
1 polymer ?
#
loop_
_entity_poly.entity_id
_entity_poly.type
_entity_poly.pdbx_seq_one_letter_code
_entity_poly.pdbx_strand_id
1 'polypeptide(L)'
;MHKMEYKEEKHSQAAVLGLQHLLAMYSGSILVPIMIAGALGYSAEQLTYLISTDIFMCGVATFLQLQLNKYFGIGLPVVLGVAFQSVAPLIMIGQSHGSGAMFGALIVSGIYVVLISGVFSKVADLFPSVVTGSVITTIGLTLIPVAIGNMGNNVEKPTAQSLILAAVTVLIILLINIFTKGFVKSISILIGLVIGTFIAGCMGLVDLTPVSQAPIVHIPTPFYFGAPKFEFSSIAMMCIIATVSMVESTGVYLALSDLTKDPIDSKRLRNGYRAEGLAVLLGGIFNTFPYTGFSQNVGLVKLSGIKTRLPIYYAAGFLVLLGLVPKFGALAQIIPNPVLGGAMLVMFGFVSIQGMQILARVDFEHNEHNFLIAAVSISAGVGLNGSSLFNSLPSSLQMFFSNGIVMASLIAIILNAVLNRKNK
;
A
#
# COMPACT_ATOMS: atom_id res chain seq x y z
N MET A 1 -28.93 -20.81 8.18
CA MET A 1 -28.89 -19.33 8.31
C MET A 1 -28.65 -19.00 9.79
N HIS A 2 -27.40 -19.06 10.24
CA HIS A 2 -27.03 -18.72 11.62
C HIS A 2 -26.73 -17.21 11.65
N LYS A 3 -27.66 -16.41 12.18
CA LYS A 3 -27.36 -15.02 12.55
C LYS A 3 -26.40 -15.07 13.73
N MET A 4 -25.12 -14.78 13.51
CA MET A 4 -24.20 -14.52 14.60
C MET A 4 -24.60 -13.20 15.26
N GLU A 5 -25.03 -13.25 16.52
CA GLU A 5 -25.10 -12.09 17.41
C GLU A 5 -23.67 -11.64 17.73
N TYR A 6 -23.09 -10.81 16.86
CA TYR A 6 -22.02 -9.95 17.31
C TYR A 6 -22.66 -8.96 18.28
N LYS A 7 -22.14 -8.89 19.52
CA LYS A 7 -22.49 -7.82 20.47
C LYS A 7 -22.45 -6.50 19.69
N GLU A 8 -23.60 -5.82 19.56
CA GLU A 8 -23.63 -4.49 18.97
C GLU A 8 -22.65 -3.62 19.75
N GLU A 9 -21.55 -3.26 19.10
CA GLU A 9 -20.61 -2.32 19.70
C GLU A 9 -21.34 -1.00 19.88
N LYS A 10 -21.27 -0.44 21.09
CA LYS A 10 -21.76 0.92 21.30
C LYS A 10 -21.04 1.83 20.32
N HIS A 11 -21.77 2.73 19.65
CA HIS A 11 -21.21 3.65 18.65
C HIS A 11 -19.93 4.38 19.11
N SER A 12 -19.82 4.71 20.41
CA SER A 12 -18.62 5.30 20.99
C SER A 12 -17.40 4.37 20.98
N GLN A 13 -17.59 3.09 21.29
CA GLN A 13 -16.53 2.08 21.22
C GLN A 13 -16.09 1.87 19.78
N ALA A 14 -17.05 1.73 18.85
CA ALA A 14 -16.74 1.57 17.44
C ALA A 14 -16.00 2.79 16.85
N ALA A 15 -16.33 4.01 17.30
CA ALA A 15 -15.61 5.21 16.92
C ALA A 15 -14.15 5.20 17.43
N VAL A 16 -13.92 4.87 18.70
CA VAL A 16 -12.55 4.76 19.25
C VAL A 16 -11.74 3.74 18.47
N LEU A 17 -12.33 2.58 18.17
CA LEU A 17 -11.70 1.52 17.40
C LEU A 17 -11.42 1.96 15.95
N GLY A 18 -12.36 2.65 15.31
CA GLY A 18 -12.17 3.24 13.98
C GLY A 18 -11.00 4.22 13.94
N LEU A 19 -10.83 5.03 14.99
CA LEU A 19 -9.66 5.90 15.14
C LEU A 19 -8.36 5.07 15.23
N GLN A 20 -8.38 3.90 15.87
CA GLN A 20 -7.20 3.02 15.91
C GLN A 20 -6.80 2.53 14.51
N HIS A 21 -7.78 2.08 13.72
CA HIS A 21 -7.54 1.66 12.33
C HIS A 21 -6.99 2.79 11.46
N LEU A 22 -7.54 4.01 11.62
CA LEU A 22 -7.02 5.19 10.93
C LEU A 22 -5.56 5.45 11.30
N LEU A 23 -5.25 5.54 12.60
CA LEU A 23 -3.90 5.87 13.07
C LEU A 23 -2.86 4.81 12.69
N ALA A 24 -3.26 3.53 12.69
CA ALA A 24 -2.38 2.44 12.27
C ALA A 24 -2.04 2.52 10.77
N MET A 25 -3.00 2.96 9.94
CA MET A 25 -2.80 3.10 8.51
C MET A 25 -2.11 4.41 8.11
N TYR A 26 -2.30 5.48 8.89
CA TYR A 26 -1.85 6.84 8.56
C TYR A 26 -0.38 6.89 8.13
N SER A 27 0.50 6.17 8.85
CA SER A 27 1.93 6.10 8.48
C SER A 27 2.12 5.55 7.07
N GLY A 28 1.46 4.45 6.71
CA GLY A 28 1.52 3.89 5.35
C GLY A 28 0.94 4.82 4.29
N SER A 29 -0.16 5.51 4.60
CA SER A 29 -0.83 6.44 3.67
C SER A 29 0.00 7.68 3.37
N ILE A 30 0.77 8.22 4.30
CA ILE A 30 1.61 9.41 4.02
C ILE A 30 2.90 9.05 3.28
N LEU A 31 3.41 7.83 3.45
CA LEU A 31 4.70 7.41 2.91
C LEU A 31 4.71 7.40 1.37
N VAL A 32 3.67 6.84 0.74
CA VAL A 32 3.60 6.72 -0.73
C VAL A 32 3.58 8.09 -1.43
N PRO A 33 2.70 9.04 -1.06
CA PRO A 33 2.75 10.39 -1.60
C PRO A 33 4.12 11.04 -1.46
N ILE A 34 4.77 10.92 -0.30
CA ILE A 34 6.10 11.50 -0.05
C ILE A 34 7.14 10.91 -1.00
N MET A 35 7.15 9.58 -1.18
CA MET A 35 8.08 8.90 -2.08
C MET A 35 7.92 9.35 -3.53
N ILE A 36 6.67 9.41 -4.02
CA ILE A 36 6.38 9.76 -5.41
C ILE A 36 6.64 11.26 -5.65
N ALA A 37 6.12 12.13 -4.78
CA ALA A 37 6.33 13.56 -4.88
C ALA A 37 7.82 13.96 -4.81
N GLY A 38 8.57 13.35 -3.89
CA GLY A 38 10.01 13.58 -3.75
C GLY A 38 10.78 13.15 -5.00
N ALA A 39 10.43 12.00 -5.59
CA ALA A 39 11.08 11.49 -6.81
C ALA A 39 10.69 12.26 -8.09
N LEU A 40 9.53 12.93 -8.09
CA LEU A 40 9.03 13.74 -9.21
C LEU A 40 9.28 15.24 -9.04
N GLY A 41 9.87 15.67 -7.91
CA GLY A 41 10.19 17.07 -7.65
C GLY A 41 8.96 17.96 -7.45
N TYR A 42 7.89 17.45 -6.86
CA TYR A 42 6.71 18.26 -6.54
C TYR A 42 7.02 19.27 -5.44
N SER A 43 6.37 20.43 -5.52
CA SER A 43 6.45 21.48 -4.48
C SER A 43 5.80 21.03 -3.15
N ALA A 44 6.13 21.72 -2.07
CA ALA A 44 5.53 21.49 -0.74
C ALA A 44 3.99 21.66 -0.76
N GLU A 45 3.48 22.62 -1.52
CA GLU A 45 2.04 22.82 -1.69
C GLU A 45 1.40 21.61 -2.39
N GLN A 46 1.99 21.17 -3.50
CA GLN A 46 1.56 19.98 -4.23
C GLN A 46 1.62 18.71 -3.37
N LEU A 47 2.66 18.55 -2.55
CA LEU A 47 2.78 17.42 -1.63
C LEU A 47 1.70 17.47 -0.54
N THR A 48 1.43 18.65 0.03
CA THR A 48 0.34 18.83 1.00
C THR A 48 -0.99 18.39 0.39
N TYR A 49 -1.28 18.91 -0.79
CA TYR A 49 -2.50 18.60 -1.53
C TYR A 49 -2.60 17.09 -1.81
N LEU A 50 -1.50 16.47 -2.26
CA LEU A 50 -1.44 15.06 -2.64
C LEU A 50 -1.68 14.16 -1.43
N ILE A 51 -1.05 14.42 -0.28
CA ILE A 51 -1.24 13.65 0.96
C ILE A 51 -2.68 13.76 1.43
N SER A 52 -3.23 14.97 1.51
CA SER A 52 -4.57 15.18 2.03
C SER A 52 -5.65 14.61 1.11
N THR A 53 -5.46 14.74 -0.21
CA THR A 53 -6.36 14.13 -1.20
C THR A 53 -6.27 12.61 -1.17
N ASP A 54 -5.08 12.03 -0.99
CA ASP A 54 -4.92 10.59 -0.88
C ASP A 54 -5.58 10.02 0.39
N ILE A 55 -5.42 10.68 1.54
CA ILE A 55 -6.12 10.32 2.78
C ILE A 55 -7.65 10.35 2.57
N PHE A 56 -8.16 11.40 1.94
CA PHE A 56 -9.59 11.51 1.61
C PHE A 56 -10.04 10.33 0.75
N MET A 57 -9.29 10.03 -0.32
CA MET A 57 -9.62 8.98 -1.27
C MET A 57 -9.45 7.57 -0.68
N CYS A 58 -8.53 7.35 0.28
CA CYS A 58 -8.47 6.12 1.08
C CYS A 58 -9.77 5.88 1.85
N GLY A 59 -10.35 6.95 2.42
CA GLY A 59 -11.66 6.90 3.09
C GLY A 59 -12.78 6.53 2.12
N VAL A 60 -12.85 7.18 0.96
CA VAL A 60 -13.82 6.87 -0.11
C VAL A 60 -13.68 5.43 -0.59
N ALA A 61 -12.44 4.99 -0.88
CA ALA A 61 -12.12 3.64 -1.29
C ALA A 61 -12.60 2.62 -0.25
N THR A 62 -12.32 2.88 1.03
CA THR A 62 -12.78 2.02 2.13
C THR A 62 -14.30 1.97 2.20
N PHE A 63 -15.01 3.09 2.04
CA PHE A 63 -16.49 3.07 1.98
C PHE A 63 -17.02 2.21 0.83
N LEU A 64 -16.44 2.33 -0.38
CA LEU A 64 -16.82 1.50 -1.53
C LEU A 64 -16.66 0.00 -1.24
N GLN A 65 -15.61 -0.35 -0.49
CA GLN A 65 -15.28 -1.73 -0.17
C GLN A 65 -16.15 -2.35 0.93
N LEU A 66 -16.55 -1.54 1.92
CA LEU A 66 -17.40 -1.96 3.04
C LEU A 66 -18.84 -2.25 2.65
N GLN A 67 -19.29 -1.71 1.52
CA GLN A 67 -20.62 -1.98 1.00
C GLN A 67 -20.77 -3.47 0.66
N LEU A 68 -21.97 -4.01 0.90
CA LEU A 68 -22.36 -5.33 0.42
C LEU A 68 -23.54 -5.16 -0.52
N ASN A 69 -23.26 -4.78 -1.77
CA ASN A 69 -24.29 -4.60 -2.78
C ASN A 69 -24.12 -5.61 -3.93
N LYS A 70 -25.07 -5.66 -4.86
CA LYS A 70 -25.08 -6.65 -5.96
C LYS A 70 -23.86 -6.50 -6.89
N TYR A 71 -23.24 -5.33 -6.95
CA TYR A 71 -22.27 -4.95 -7.97
C TYR A 71 -20.87 -4.60 -7.43
N PHE A 72 -20.75 -4.16 -6.17
CA PHE A 72 -19.56 -3.58 -5.56
C PHE A 72 -19.47 -3.93 -4.06
N GLY A 73 -18.22 -4.01 -3.60
CA GLY A 73 -17.83 -4.20 -2.21
C GLY A 73 -17.84 -5.66 -1.77
N ILE A 74 -16.86 -6.02 -0.94
CA ILE A 74 -16.71 -7.38 -0.38
C ILE A 74 -17.55 -7.56 0.89
N GLY A 75 -17.89 -6.47 1.58
CA GLY A 75 -18.59 -6.49 2.85
C GLY A 75 -17.81 -7.24 3.94
N LEU A 76 -16.51 -7.03 4.05
CA LEU A 76 -15.68 -7.48 5.17
C LEU A 76 -15.18 -6.26 5.94
N PRO A 77 -14.71 -6.38 7.19
CA PRO A 77 -14.07 -5.28 7.91
C PRO A 77 -12.68 -4.99 7.35
N VAL A 78 -12.63 -4.62 6.08
CA VAL A 78 -11.41 -4.34 5.33
C VAL A 78 -11.25 -2.84 5.14
N VAL A 79 -10.02 -2.40 5.29
CA VAL A 79 -9.60 -1.04 4.97
C VAL A 79 -8.81 -1.09 3.67
N LEU A 80 -9.07 -0.14 2.77
CA LEU A 80 -8.26 0.03 1.59
C LEU A 80 -7.16 1.06 1.87
N GLY A 81 -5.93 0.68 1.54
CA GLY A 81 -4.75 1.53 1.63
C GLY A 81 -4.07 1.63 0.27
N VAL A 82 -3.10 2.53 0.16
CA VAL A 82 -2.34 2.70 -1.08
C VAL A 82 -1.50 1.45 -1.36
N ALA A 83 -1.50 0.99 -2.61
CA ALA A 83 -0.74 -0.17 -3.04
C ALA A 83 0.76 0.17 -3.17
N PHE A 84 1.59 -0.27 -2.22
CA PHE A 84 3.04 -0.03 -2.23
C PHE A 84 3.74 -0.54 -3.49
N GLN A 85 3.22 -1.61 -4.09
CA GLN A 85 3.68 -2.15 -5.37
C GLN A 85 3.62 -1.16 -6.54
N SER A 86 2.80 -0.12 -6.44
CA SER A 86 2.68 0.91 -7.48
C SER A 86 3.73 2.03 -7.39
N VAL A 87 4.48 2.14 -6.28
CA VAL A 87 5.37 3.29 -6.05
C VAL A 87 6.46 3.40 -7.12
N ALA A 88 7.25 2.35 -7.32
CA ALA A 88 8.30 2.35 -8.32
C ALA A 88 7.76 2.52 -9.76
N PRO A 89 6.72 1.76 -10.20
CA PRO A 89 6.08 2.00 -11.49
C PRO A 89 5.63 3.44 -11.71
N LEU A 90 4.94 4.05 -10.73
CA LEU A 90 4.42 5.41 -10.85
C LEU A 90 5.54 6.45 -10.93
N ILE A 91 6.62 6.29 -10.16
CA ILE A 91 7.82 7.14 -10.28
C ILE A 91 8.42 7.03 -11.68
N MET A 92 8.58 5.81 -12.20
CA MET A 92 9.14 5.58 -13.54
C MET A 92 8.25 6.21 -14.64
N ILE A 93 6.93 6.06 -14.54
CA ILE A 93 5.98 6.68 -15.48
C ILE A 93 6.06 8.20 -15.38
N GLY A 94 6.04 8.75 -14.16
CA GLY A 94 6.09 10.19 -13.93
C GLY A 94 7.39 10.82 -14.45
N GLN A 95 8.54 10.15 -14.29
CA GLN A 95 9.82 10.63 -14.80
C GLN A 95 9.93 10.55 -16.32
N SER A 96 9.37 9.49 -16.93
CA SER A 96 9.51 9.23 -18.37
C SER A 96 8.47 9.97 -19.22
N HIS A 97 7.23 10.02 -18.74
CA HIS A 97 6.06 10.49 -19.51
C HIS A 97 5.25 11.59 -18.80
N GLY A 98 5.63 11.96 -17.57
CA GLY A 98 4.97 13.00 -16.78
C GLY A 98 3.75 12.52 -15.99
N SER A 99 3.30 13.35 -15.05
CA SER A 99 2.19 13.07 -14.13
C SER A 99 0.86 12.80 -14.86
N GLY A 100 0.61 13.47 -15.99
CA GLY A 100 -0.58 13.22 -16.81
C GLY A 100 -0.65 11.77 -17.31
N ALA A 101 0.48 11.19 -17.71
CA ALA A 101 0.55 9.78 -18.13
C ALA A 101 0.38 8.83 -16.94
N MET A 102 0.96 9.18 -15.79
CA MET A 102 0.84 8.44 -14.54
C MET A 102 -0.63 8.30 -14.10
N PHE A 103 -1.35 9.41 -14.02
CA PHE A 103 -2.76 9.40 -13.62
C PHE A 103 -3.68 8.86 -14.73
N GLY A 104 -3.37 9.11 -16.01
CA GLY A 104 -4.09 8.50 -17.12
C GLY A 104 -4.00 6.97 -17.13
N ALA A 105 -2.81 6.42 -16.84
CA ALA A 105 -2.60 4.99 -16.68
C ALA A 105 -3.39 4.40 -15.50
N LEU A 106 -3.52 5.13 -14.39
CA LEU A 106 -4.36 4.74 -13.25
C LEU A 106 -5.86 4.69 -13.60
N ILE A 107 -6.36 5.67 -14.34
CA ILE A 107 -7.77 5.67 -14.79
C ILE A 107 -8.04 4.41 -15.61
N VAL A 108 -7.18 4.11 -16.60
CA VAL A 108 -7.36 2.94 -17.47
C VAL A 108 -7.17 1.63 -16.70
N SER A 109 -6.20 1.55 -15.78
CA SER A 109 -6.01 0.34 -14.97
C SER A 109 -7.18 0.07 -14.02
N GLY A 110 -7.80 1.11 -13.46
CA GLY A 110 -9.03 0.99 -12.67
C GLY A 110 -10.21 0.47 -13.50
N ILE A 111 -10.40 1.00 -14.71
CA ILE A 111 -11.39 0.48 -15.67
C ILE A 111 -11.11 -0.98 -16.00
N TYR A 112 -9.85 -1.32 -16.29
CA TYR A 112 -9.41 -2.69 -16.55
C TYR A 112 -9.78 -3.64 -15.40
N VAL A 113 -9.51 -3.26 -14.14
CA VAL A 113 -9.87 -4.06 -12.97
C VAL A 113 -11.38 -4.31 -12.90
N VAL A 114 -12.20 -3.27 -13.11
CA VAL A 114 -13.66 -3.40 -13.09
C VAL A 114 -14.13 -4.40 -14.17
N LEU A 115 -13.54 -4.34 -15.37
CA LEU A 115 -13.90 -5.22 -16.49
C LEU A 115 -13.45 -6.67 -16.26
N ILE A 116 -12.20 -6.88 -15.84
CA ILE A 116 -11.62 -8.22 -15.66
C ILE A 116 -12.13 -8.91 -14.38
N SER A 117 -12.62 -8.16 -13.39
CA SER A 117 -13.03 -8.64 -12.06
C SER A 117 -13.87 -9.93 -12.06
N GLY A 118 -14.80 -10.08 -13.02
CA GLY A 118 -15.70 -11.23 -13.09
C GLY A 118 -15.05 -12.49 -13.65
N VAL A 119 -14.01 -12.33 -14.48
CA VAL A 119 -13.17 -13.44 -14.94
C VAL A 119 -12.15 -13.75 -13.85
N PHE A 120 -11.48 -12.73 -13.32
CA PHE A 120 -10.47 -12.86 -12.28
C PHE A 120 -11.01 -13.59 -11.05
N SER A 121 -12.22 -13.29 -10.59
CA SER A 121 -12.81 -13.94 -9.43
C SER A 121 -13.07 -15.44 -9.57
N LYS A 122 -13.09 -15.97 -10.80
CA LYS A 122 -13.18 -17.42 -11.06
C LYS A 122 -11.82 -18.09 -11.15
N VAL A 123 -10.78 -17.31 -11.42
CA VAL A 123 -9.39 -17.77 -11.53
C VAL A 123 -8.53 -17.34 -10.35
N ALA A 124 -9.11 -16.68 -9.34
CA ALA A 124 -8.41 -16.25 -8.13
C ALA A 124 -7.72 -17.43 -7.44
N ASP A 125 -8.35 -18.62 -7.48
CA ASP A 125 -7.79 -19.88 -6.99
C ASP A 125 -6.58 -20.40 -7.81
N LEU A 126 -6.27 -19.77 -8.95
CA LEU A 126 -5.06 -20.03 -9.75
C LEU A 126 -3.86 -19.19 -9.27
N PHE A 127 -4.04 -18.31 -8.29
CA PHE A 127 -2.97 -17.55 -7.64
C PHE A 127 -2.74 -18.09 -6.21
N PRO A 128 -2.09 -19.27 -6.08
CA PRO A 128 -1.85 -19.90 -4.79
C PRO A 128 -0.95 -19.05 -3.90
N SER A 129 -0.91 -19.39 -2.60
CA SER A 129 -0.08 -18.72 -1.58
C SER A 129 1.39 -18.56 -1.98
N VAL A 130 1.94 -19.45 -2.82
CA VAL A 130 3.31 -19.33 -3.35
C VAL A 130 3.50 -18.09 -4.22
N VAL A 131 2.51 -17.72 -5.05
CA VAL A 131 2.57 -16.52 -5.89
C VAL A 131 2.40 -15.28 -5.03
N THR A 132 1.32 -15.20 -4.26
CA THR A 132 0.99 -14.04 -3.42
C THR A 132 2.09 -13.77 -2.39
N GLY A 133 2.58 -14.81 -1.71
CA GLY A 133 3.65 -14.69 -0.73
C GLY A 133 4.97 -14.22 -1.34
N SER A 134 5.36 -14.74 -2.51
CA SER A 134 6.61 -14.36 -3.17
C SER A 134 6.60 -12.92 -3.64
N VAL A 135 5.47 -12.46 -4.17
CA VAL A 135 5.27 -11.07 -4.59
C VAL A 135 5.33 -10.13 -3.38
N ILE A 136 4.58 -10.41 -2.31
CA ILE A 136 4.55 -9.54 -1.11
C ILE A 136 5.93 -9.47 -0.44
N THR A 137 6.64 -10.60 -0.34
CA THR A 137 8.03 -10.62 0.14
C THR A 137 8.93 -9.75 -0.73
N THR A 138 8.81 -9.85 -2.05
CA THR A 138 9.59 -9.02 -2.99
C THR A 138 9.27 -7.53 -2.83
N ILE A 139 8.01 -7.15 -2.67
CA ILE A 139 7.61 -5.74 -2.44
C ILE A 139 8.33 -5.19 -1.21
N GLY A 140 8.31 -5.91 -0.09
CA GLY A 140 9.01 -5.51 1.11
C GLY A 140 10.52 -5.37 0.89
N LEU A 141 11.16 -6.38 0.30
CA LEU A 141 12.61 -6.39 0.07
C LEU A 141 13.10 -5.30 -0.90
N THR A 142 12.35 -5.04 -1.97
CA THR A 142 12.71 -4.03 -2.98
C THR A 142 12.55 -2.59 -2.50
N LEU A 143 11.77 -2.36 -1.43
CA LEU A 143 11.57 -1.04 -0.83
C LEU A 143 12.54 -0.74 0.33
N ILE A 144 13.24 -1.74 0.87
CA ILE A 144 14.27 -1.53 1.91
C ILE A 144 15.37 -0.56 1.43
N PRO A 145 15.93 -0.67 0.21
CA PRO A 145 16.91 0.31 -0.28
C PRO A 145 16.38 1.76 -0.29
N VAL A 146 15.08 1.96 -0.52
CA VAL A 146 14.47 3.30 -0.45
C VAL A 146 14.45 3.82 0.99
N ALA A 147 14.18 2.96 1.96
CA ALA A 147 14.30 3.30 3.39
C ALA A 147 15.73 3.72 3.74
N ILE A 148 16.72 2.92 3.34
CA ILE A 148 18.15 3.19 3.57
C ILE A 148 18.58 4.50 2.88
N GLY A 149 18.07 4.75 1.66
CA GLY A 149 18.24 6.02 0.96
C GLY A 149 17.80 7.20 1.84
N ASN A 150 16.58 7.17 2.37
CA ASN A 150 16.04 8.23 3.24
C ASN A 150 16.78 8.37 4.58
N MET A 151 17.44 7.33 5.08
CA MET A 151 18.33 7.41 6.26
C MET A 151 19.60 8.25 6.01
N GLY A 152 19.90 8.57 4.74
CA GLY A 152 21.03 9.39 4.32
C GLY A 152 21.93 8.73 3.27
N ASN A 153 21.62 7.52 2.80
CA ASN A 153 22.43 6.85 1.76
C ASN A 153 22.20 7.41 0.35
N ASN A 154 21.22 8.30 0.17
CA ASN A 154 20.96 8.96 -1.11
C ASN A 154 21.70 10.31 -1.28
N VAL A 155 22.56 10.70 -0.34
CA VAL A 155 23.40 11.90 -0.42
C VAL A 155 24.88 11.53 -0.45
N GLU A 156 25.71 12.33 -1.14
CA GLU A 156 27.15 12.05 -1.29
C GLU A 156 27.91 11.96 0.05
N LYS A 157 27.47 12.76 1.04
CA LYS A 157 28.08 12.82 2.37
C LYS A 157 27.01 12.63 3.44
N PRO A 158 26.69 11.38 3.81
CA PRO A 158 25.79 11.09 4.91
C PRO A 158 26.32 11.72 6.20
N THR A 159 25.44 12.24 7.04
CA THR A 159 25.83 12.88 8.31
C THR A 159 25.66 11.91 9.48
N ALA A 160 26.46 12.05 10.53
CA ALA A 160 26.24 11.30 11.77
C ALA A 160 24.84 11.59 12.36
N GLN A 161 24.37 12.83 12.20
CA GLN A 161 23.04 13.26 12.62
C GLN A 161 21.91 12.49 11.92
N SER A 162 21.99 12.27 10.60
CA SER A 162 20.97 11.49 9.88
C SER A 162 20.97 10.03 10.35
N LEU A 163 22.14 9.42 10.53
CA LEU A 163 22.25 8.06 11.04
C LEU A 163 21.68 7.92 12.45
N ILE A 164 22.03 8.84 13.36
CA ILE A 164 21.53 8.83 14.75
C ILE A 164 20.01 8.97 14.76
N LEU A 165 19.44 9.91 14.01
CA LEU A 165 17.98 10.10 13.96
C LEU A 165 17.26 8.87 13.44
N ALA A 166 17.77 8.26 12.37
CA ALA A 166 17.19 7.03 11.84
C ALA A 166 17.27 5.88 12.86
N ALA A 167 18.44 5.68 13.47
CA ALA A 167 18.65 4.63 14.47
C ALA A 167 17.79 4.83 15.72
N VAL A 168 17.68 6.06 16.22
CA VAL A 168 16.82 6.42 17.35
C VAL A 168 15.35 6.18 17.01
N THR A 169 14.91 6.54 15.79
CA THR A 169 13.54 6.29 15.35
C THR A 169 13.23 4.79 15.30
N VAL A 170 14.14 3.98 14.73
CA VAL A 170 14.01 2.51 14.75
C VAL A 170 13.95 1.99 16.17
N LEU A 171 14.86 2.44 17.05
CA LEU A 171 14.89 2.02 18.45
C LEU A 171 13.59 2.33 19.17
N ILE A 172 13.03 3.53 19.00
CA ILE A 172 11.73 3.91 19.58
C ILE A 172 10.63 2.95 19.10
N ILE A 173 10.54 2.70 17.80
CA ILE A 173 9.52 1.81 17.24
C ILE A 173 9.66 0.39 17.80
N LEU A 174 10.89 -0.11 17.92
CA LEU A 174 11.17 -1.44 18.49
C LEU A 174 10.82 -1.52 19.97
N LEU A 175 11.24 -0.54 20.78
CA LEU A 175 10.93 -0.47 22.20
C LEU A 175 9.41 -0.46 22.42
N ILE A 176 8.67 0.32 21.65
CA ILE A 176 7.20 0.32 21.71
C ILE A 176 6.66 -1.06 21.34
N ASN A 177 7.16 -1.70 20.27
CA ASN A 177 6.69 -3.03 19.87
C ASN A 177 6.98 -4.14 20.88
N ILE A 178 8.08 -4.04 21.62
CA ILE A 178 8.52 -5.01 22.62
C ILE A 178 7.74 -4.82 23.93
N PHE A 179 7.65 -3.60 24.43
CA PHE A 179 7.15 -3.33 25.79
C PHE A 179 5.65 -3.00 25.86
N THR A 180 5.01 -2.68 24.73
CA THR A 180 3.58 -2.33 24.71
C THR A 180 2.70 -3.42 24.08
N LYS A 181 1.40 -3.34 24.33
CA LYS A 181 0.40 -4.30 23.83
C LYS A 181 -0.81 -3.55 23.26
N GLY A 182 -1.64 -4.27 22.51
CA GLY A 182 -2.90 -3.74 21.98
C GLY A 182 -2.70 -2.52 21.07
N PHE A 183 -3.47 -1.45 21.34
CA PHE A 183 -3.53 -0.27 20.50
C PHE A 183 -2.17 0.44 20.32
N VAL A 184 -1.43 0.68 21.40
CA VAL A 184 -0.14 1.40 21.35
C VAL A 184 0.86 0.68 20.44
N LYS A 185 0.87 -0.65 20.49
CA LYS A 185 1.71 -1.48 19.61
C LYS A 185 1.32 -1.32 18.13
N SER A 186 0.02 -1.25 17.84
CA SER A 186 -0.48 -1.13 16.46
C SER A 186 -0.12 0.19 15.77
N ILE A 187 0.07 1.26 16.56
CA ILE A 187 0.45 2.59 16.06
C ILE A 187 1.92 2.93 16.35
N SER A 188 2.74 1.92 16.67
CA SER A 188 4.15 2.08 17.05
C SER A 188 4.97 2.86 16.02
N ILE A 189 4.74 2.63 14.72
CA ILE A 189 5.40 3.37 13.63
C ILE A 189 5.01 4.85 13.68
N LEU A 190 3.72 5.17 13.86
CA LEU A 190 3.25 6.56 13.96
C LEU A 190 3.84 7.26 15.19
N ILE A 191 3.86 6.60 16.34
CA ILE A 191 4.48 7.15 17.55
C ILE A 191 5.98 7.38 17.34
N GLY A 192 6.67 6.44 16.69
CA GLY A 192 8.08 6.58 16.32
C GLY A 192 8.34 7.79 15.43
N LEU A 193 7.51 8.02 14.41
CA LEU A 193 7.57 9.19 13.56
C LEU A 193 7.38 10.49 14.36
N VAL A 194 6.39 10.54 15.26
CA VAL A 194 6.11 11.72 16.09
C VAL A 194 7.28 12.03 17.03
N ILE A 195 7.76 11.03 17.78
CA ILE A 195 8.87 11.22 18.73
C ILE A 195 10.17 11.52 17.99
N GLY A 196 10.46 10.83 16.90
CA GLY A 196 11.64 11.08 16.07
C GLY A 196 11.65 12.49 15.48
N THR A 197 10.50 12.96 15.00
CA THR A 197 10.32 14.33 14.50
C THR A 197 10.48 15.36 15.61
N PHE A 198 9.96 15.08 16.81
CA PHE A 198 10.14 15.95 17.97
C PHE A 198 11.63 16.09 18.35
N ILE A 199 12.36 14.98 18.40
CA ILE A 199 13.81 14.98 18.64
C ILE A 199 14.54 15.80 17.57
N ALA A 200 14.20 15.60 16.30
CA ALA A 200 14.79 16.38 15.21
C ALA A 200 14.43 17.88 15.28
N GLY A 201 13.24 18.22 15.78
CA GLY A 201 12.83 19.60 16.07
C GLY A 201 13.70 20.26 17.13
N CYS A 202 14.04 19.54 18.20
CA CYS A 202 15.01 20.00 19.21
C CYS A 202 16.43 20.22 18.62
N MET A 203 16.73 19.62 17.47
CA MET A 203 17.98 19.81 16.73
C MET A 203 17.89 20.90 15.64
N GLY A 204 16.75 21.60 15.52
CA GLY A 204 16.55 22.65 14.52
C GLY A 204 16.34 22.15 13.08
N LEU A 205 16.01 20.87 12.89
CA LEU A 205 15.82 20.27 11.56
C LEU A 205 14.38 20.30 11.03
N VAL A 206 13.46 20.90 11.79
CA VAL A 206 12.04 20.90 11.47
C VAL A 206 11.60 22.30 11.05
N ASP A 207 11.06 22.41 9.85
CA ASP A 207 10.43 23.63 9.33
C ASP A 207 8.91 23.54 9.44
N LEU A 208 8.29 24.48 10.16
CA LEU A 208 6.84 24.55 10.35
C LEU A 208 6.12 25.39 9.28
N THR A 209 6.86 25.98 8.34
CA THR A 209 6.31 26.80 7.25
C THR A 209 5.20 26.08 6.46
N PRO A 210 5.35 24.79 6.06
CA PRO A 210 4.28 24.09 5.34
C PRO A 210 2.96 24.01 6.13
N VAL A 211 3.04 23.87 7.46
CA VAL A 211 1.85 23.76 8.34
C VAL A 211 1.15 25.10 8.49
N SER A 212 1.93 26.19 8.55
CA SER A 212 1.42 27.55 8.65
C SER A 212 0.73 27.99 7.35
N GLN A 213 1.31 27.63 6.20
CA GLN A 213 0.79 27.98 4.88
C GLN A 213 -0.35 27.09 4.40
N ALA A 214 -0.50 25.88 4.98
CA ALA A 214 -1.56 24.96 4.58
C ALA A 214 -2.96 25.53 4.86
N PRO A 215 -3.89 25.46 3.88
CA PRO A 215 -5.25 25.91 4.08
C PRO A 215 -5.98 25.10 5.15
N ILE A 216 -6.98 25.72 5.79
CA ILE A 216 -7.75 25.07 6.87
C ILE A 216 -8.64 23.97 6.31
N VAL A 217 -9.23 24.20 5.13
CA VAL A 217 -10.07 23.24 4.42
C VAL A 217 -9.64 23.18 2.96
N HIS A 218 -9.57 21.97 2.40
CA HIS A 218 -9.54 21.78 0.94
C HIS A 218 -10.54 20.74 0.51
N ILE A 219 -10.92 20.81 -0.77
CA ILE A 219 -11.74 19.80 -1.42
C ILE A 219 -10.90 19.22 -2.56
N PRO A 220 -10.81 17.88 -2.68
CA PRO A 220 -10.21 17.21 -3.82
C PRO A 220 -10.72 17.76 -5.15
N THR A 221 -9.82 18.32 -5.95
CA THR A 221 -10.11 18.79 -7.30
C THR A 221 -9.71 17.73 -8.33
N PRO A 222 -10.60 17.36 -9.25
CA PRO A 222 -10.25 16.50 -10.37
C PRO A 222 -9.12 17.12 -11.20
N PHE A 223 -8.16 16.30 -11.64
CA PHE A 223 -7.09 16.68 -12.57
C PHE A 223 -6.20 17.86 -12.11
N TYR A 224 -5.99 18.01 -10.80
CA TYR A 224 -5.11 19.02 -10.20
C TYR A 224 -3.69 19.07 -10.80
N PHE A 225 -3.09 17.91 -11.08
CA PHE A 225 -1.76 17.79 -11.67
C PHE A 225 -1.76 17.81 -13.20
N GLY A 226 -2.90 18.17 -13.80
CA GLY A 226 -3.10 18.26 -15.23
C GLY A 226 -4.02 17.18 -15.80
N ALA A 227 -4.40 17.38 -17.06
CA ALA A 227 -5.26 16.44 -17.78
C ALA A 227 -4.58 15.07 -17.97
N PRO A 228 -5.35 13.96 -17.91
CA PRO A 228 -4.80 12.63 -18.09
C PRO A 228 -4.30 12.46 -19.52
N LYS A 229 -3.12 11.85 -19.66
CA LYS A 229 -2.54 11.44 -20.94
C LYS A 229 -2.55 9.92 -21.00
N PHE A 230 -2.86 9.37 -22.17
CA PHE A 230 -2.96 7.92 -22.35
C PHE A 230 -1.75 7.43 -23.14
N GLU A 231 -0.72 7.01 -22.42
CA GLU A 231 0.48 6.42 -22.99
C GLU A 231 0.43 4.89 -22.78
N PHE A 232 0.61 4.15 -23.87
CA PHE A 232 0.30 2.73 -23.92
C PHE A 232 1.17 1.89 -22.99
N SER A 233 2.48 2.14 -22.94
CA SER A 233 3.39 1.36 -22.09
C SER A 233 3.11 1.57 -20.60
N SER A 234 2.79 2.80 -20.20
CA SER A 234 2.36 3.17 -18.85
C SER A 234 1.04 2.49 -18.47
N ILE A 235 0.07 2.47 -19.39
CA ILE A 235 -1.21 1.76 -19.19
C ILE A 235 -0.97 0.27 -18.99
N ALA A 236 -0.18 -0.36 -19.88
CA ALA A 236 0.12 -1.78 -19.79
C ALA A 236 0.83 -2.13 -18.47
N MET A 237 1.78 -1.31 -18.04
CA MET A 237 2.45 -1.45 -16.75
C MET A 237 1.46 -1.38 -15.58
N MET A 238 0.60 -0.37 -15.56
CA MET A 238 -0.38 -0.22 -14.48
C MET A 238 -1.44 -1.32 -14.48
N CYS A 239 -1.80 -1.90 -15.62
CA CYS A 239 -2.69 -3.07 -15.69
C CYS A 239 -2.04 -4.33 -15.09
N ILE A 240 -0.72 -4.52 -15.29
CA ILE A 240 0.02 -5.62 -14.65
C ILE A 240 0.01 -5.40 -13.13
N ILE A 241 0.40 -4.21 -12.66
CA ILE A 241 0.39 -3.88 -11.23
C ILE A 241 -1.01 -4.01 -10.62
N ALA A 242 -2.05 -3.60 -11.32
CA ALA A 242 -3.42 -3.74 -10.85
C ALA A 242 -3.84 -5.22 -10.74
N THR A 243 -3.33 -6.10 -11.61
CA THR A 243 -3.54 -7.54 -11.51
C THR A 243 -2.84 -8.11 -10.27
N VAL A 244 -1.62 -7.66 -9.99
CA VAL A 244 -0.86 -8.03 -8.80
C VAL A 244 -1.56 -7.53 -7.52
N SER A 245 -2.16 -6.34 -7.57
CA SER A 245 -2.98 -5.80 -6.48
C SER A 245 -4.21 -6.67 -6.23
N MET A 246 -4.92 -7.13 -7.26
CA MET A 246 -6.04 -8.08 -7.08
C MET A 246 -5.60 -9.39 -6.43
N VAL A 247 -4.40 -9.91 -6.76
CA VAL A 247 -3.83 -11.10 -6.12
C VAL A 247 -3.59 -10.87 -4.61
N GLU A 248 -2.99 -9.73 -4.25
CA GLU A 248 -2.79 -9.32 -2.85
C GLU A 248 -4.13 -9.20 -2.11
N SER A 249 -5.09 -8.47 -2.67
CA SER A 249 -6.42 -8.29 -2.10
C SER A 249 -7.16 -9.60 -1.88
N THR A 250 -6.99 -10.56 -2.78
CA THR A 250 -7.55 -11.92 -2.61
C THR A 250 -7.06 -12.55 -1.32
N GLY A 251 -5.76 -12.49 -1.05
CA GLY A 251 -5.16 -12.99 0.19
C GLY A 251 -5.72 -12.29 1.43
N VAL A 252 -5.88 -10.96 1.36
CA VAL A 252 -6.48 -10.16 2.44
C VAL A 252 -7.93 -10.54 2.69
N TYR A 253 -8.75 -10.67 1.65
CA TYR A 253 -10.16 -11.02 1.79
C TYR A 253 -10.34 -12.43 2.35
N LEU A 254 -9.56 -13.40 1.89
CA LEU A 254 -9.60 -14.77 2.41
C LEU A 254 -9.15 -14.82 3.87
N ALA A 255 -8.08 -14.11 4.23
CA ALA A 255 -7.63 -14.03 5.62
C ALA A 255 -8.67 -13.37 6.54
N LEU A 256 -9.34 -12.31 6.07
CA LEU A 256 -10.43 -11.68 6.82
C LEU A 256 -11.65 -12.59 6.90
N SER A 257 -12.04 -13.27 5.82
CA SER A 257 -13.11 -14.29 5.80
C SER A 257 -12.86 -15.37 6.84
N ASP A 258 -11.62 -15.87 6.94
CA ASP A 258 -11.23 -16.90 7.92
C ASP A 258 -11.29 -16.39 9.37
N LEU A 259 -10.90 -15.13 9.59
CA LEU A 259 -10.93 -14.47 10.90
C LEU A 259 -12.36 -14.16 11.34
N THR A 260 -13.20 -13.64 10.44
CA THR A 260 -14.60 -13.29 10.70
C THR A 260 -15.52 -14.49 10.67
N LYS A 261 -15.10 -15.62 10.08
CA LYS A 261 -15.94 -16.79 9.78
C LYS A 261 -17.12 -16.44 8.86
N ASP A 262 -16.89 -15.49 7.94
CA ASP A 262 -17.85 -15.06 6.92
C ASP A 262 -17.36 -15.50 5.53
N PRO A 263 -17.78 -16.68 5.04
CA PRO A 263 -17.27 -17.22 3.78
C PRO A 263 -17.61 -16.32 2.59
N ILE A 264 -16.64 -16.18 1.69
CA ILE A 264 -16.78 -15.40 0.45
C ILE A 264 -16.81 -16.32 -0.76
N ASP A 265 -17.73 -16.04 -1.69
CA ASP A 265 -17.83 -16.71 -2.97
C ASP A 265 -17.18 -15.88 -4.08
N SER A 266 -17.07 -16.47 -5.28
CA SER A 266 -16.51 -15.77 -6.46
C SER A 266 -17.29 -14.50 -6.84
N LYS A 267 -18.57 -14.40 -6.47
CA LYS A 267 -19.39 -13.21 -6.70
C LYS A 267 -19.02 -12.08 -5.75
N ARG A 268 -18.81 -12.37 -4.46
CA ARG A 268 -18.30 -11.41 -3.47
C ARG A 268 -16.88 -10.97 -3.84
N LEU A 269 -15.99 -11.90 -4.21
CA LEU A 269 -14.65 -11.56 -4.69
C LEU A 269 -14.70 -10.58 -5.87
N ARG A 270 -15.51 -10.87 -6.91
CA ARG A 270 -15.74 -9.96 -8.03
C ARG A 270 -16.17 -8.58 -7.57
N ASN A 271 -17.15 -8.50 -6.67
CA ASN A 271 -17.68 -7.23 -6.18
C ASN A 271 -16.60 -6.44 -5.39
N GLY A 272 -15.75 -7.14 -4.63
CA GLY A 272 -14.57 -6.57 -3.99
C GLY A 272 -13.61 -5.95 -5.01
N TYR A 273 -13.19 -6.71 -6.01
CA TYR A 273 -12.29 -6.18 -7.05
C TYR A 273 -12.91 -5.01 -7.83
N ARG A 274 -14.22 -5.01 -8.06
CA ARG A 274 -14.90 -3.87 -8.70
C ARG A 274 -14.84 -2.61 -7.86
N ALA A 275 -14.99 -2.72 -6.54
CA ALA A 275 -14.87 -1.58 -5.64
C ALA A 275 -13.43 -1.05 -5.62
N GLU A 276 -12.42 -1.94 -5.62
CA GLU A 276 -11.01 -1.54 -5.79
C GLU A 276 -10.76 -0.87 -7.14
N GLY A 277 -11.21 -1.47 -8.25
CA GLY A 277 -11.05 -0.88 -9.58
C GLY A 277 -11.72 0.49 -9.71
N LEU A 278 -12.89 0.67 -9.11
CA LEU A 278 -13.55 1.98 -9.04
C LEU A 278 -12.74 2.96 -8.18
N ALA A 279 -12.21 2.52 -7.04
CA ALA A 279 -11.36 3.35 -6.21
C ALA A 279 -10.07 3.78 -6.93
N VAL A 280 -9.43 2.88 -7.67
CA VAL A 280 -8.25 3.17 -8.51
C VAL A 280 -8.59 4.16 -9.62
N LEU A 281 -9.73 3.99 -10.29
CA LEU A 281 -10.22 4.92 -11.30
C LEU A 281 -10.43 6.32 -10.71
N LEU A 282 -11.12 6.40 -9.58
CA LEU A 282 -11.34 7.67 -8.87
C LEU A 282 -10.01 8.27 -8.41
N GLY A 283 -9.06 7.45 -7.97
CA GLY A 283 -7.72 7.90 -7.64
C GLY A 283 -7.01 8.53 -8.84
N GLY A 284 -7.12 7.94 -10.03
CA GLY A 284 -6.63 8.57 -11.25
C GLY A 284 -7.28 9.93 -11.55
N ILE A 285 -8.61 10.07 -11.36
CA ILE A 285 -9.35 11.32 -11.57
C ILE A 285 -8.94 12.42 -10.58
N PHE A 286 -8.87 12.09 -9.28
CA PHE A 286 -8.49 13.02 -8.22
C PHE A 286 -6.98 13.13 -8.01
N ASN A 287 -6.20 12.49 -8.89
CA ASN A 287 -4.75 12.47 -8.91
C ASN A 287 -4.09 11.95 -7.61
N THR A 288 -4.57 10.82 -7.13
CA THR A 288 -4.01 10.03 -6.03
C THR A 288 -3.52 8.67 -6.56
N PHE A 289 -3.54 7.63 -5.72
CA PHE A 289 -2.83 6.38 -5.95
C PHE A 289 -3.80 5.19 -6.07
N PRO A 290 -3.32 4.02 -6.57
CA PRO A 290 -4.16 2.83 -6.60
C PRO A 290 -4.35 2.27 -5.19
N TYR A 291 -5.56 1.80 -4.91
CA TYR A 291 -5.97 1.30 -3.60
C TYR A 291 -6.15 -0.23 -3.61
N THR A 292 -5.68 -0.88 -2.56
CA THR A 292 -5.71 -2.35 -2.39
C THR A 292 -6.05 -2.71 -0.94
N GLY A 293 -6.43 -3.97 -0.70
CA GLY A 293 -6.68 -4.47 0.64
C GLY A 293 -5.47 -4.28 1.55
N PHE A 294 -5.62 -3.56 2.66
CA PHE A 294 -4.51 -3.26 3.55
C PHE A 294 -4.14 -4.48 4.39
N SER A 295 -3.06 -5.18 4.05
CA SER A 295 -2.64 -6.44 4.72
C SER A 295 -2.36 -6.26 6.22
N GLN A 296 -1.85 -5.11 6.63
CA GLN A 296 -1.66 -4.77 8.05
C GLN A 296 -2.99 -4.68 8.82
N ASN A 297 -4.09 -4.34 8.14
CA ASN A 297 -5.42 -4.34 8.76
C ASN A 297 -5.80 -5.74 9.26
N VAL A 298 -5.44 -6.80 8.53
CA VAL A 298 -5.70 -8.19 8.92
C VAL A 298 -5.05 -8.50 10.28
N GLY A 299 -3.80 -8.06 10.45
CA GLY A 299 -3.08 -8.17 11.72
C GLY A 299 -3.78 -7.42 12.85
N LEU A 300 -4.27 -6.21 12.59
CA LEU A 300 -5.00 -5.41 13.57
C LEU A 300 -6.36 -6.01 13.94
N VAL A 301 -7.12 -6.52 12.97
CA VAL A 301 -8.37 -7.25 13.19
C VAL A 301 -8.13 -8.49 14.05
N LYS A 302 -7.05 -9.24 13.78
CA LYS A 302 -6.66 -10.41 14.57
C LYS A 302 -6.30 -10.05 16.01
N LEU A 303 -5.57 -8.95 16.23
CA LEU A 303 -5.11 -8.53 17.56
C LEU A 303 -6.20 -7.85 18.40
N SER A 304 -7.05 -7.04 17.76
CA SER A 304 -8.14 -6.31 18.41
C SER A 304 -9.36 -7.20 18.69
N GLY A 305 -9.52 -8.29 17.95
CA GLY A 305 -10.69 -9.16 18.03
C GLY A 305 -11.94 -8.61 17.33
N ILE A 306 -11.82 -7.46 16.66
CA ILE A 306 -12.92 -6.75 16.00
C ILE A 306 -13.23 -7.42 14.67
N LYS A 307 -14.37 -8.10 14.60
CA LYS A 307 -14.83 -8.79 13.40
C LYS A 307 -16.00 -8.08 12.72
N THR A 308 -16.40 -6.92 13.24
CA THR A 308 -17.56 -6.14 12.78
C THR A 308 -17.13 -5.03 11.83
N ARG A 309 -18.04 -4.57 10.96
CA ARG A 309 -17.78 -3.52 9.97
C ARG A 309 -17.88 -2.11 10.54
N LEU A 310 -18.61 -1.92 11.64
CA LEU A 310 -18.96 -0.60 12.17
C LEU A 310 -17.73 0.26 12.52
N PRO A 311 -16.68 -0.26 13.19
CA PRO A 311 -15.45 0.50 13.41
C PRO A 311 -14.78 0.97 12.13
N ILE A 312 -14.85 0.16 11.07
CA ILE A 312 -14.23 0.49 9.79
C ILE A 312 -15.01 1.58 9.04
N TYR A 313 -16.34 1.65 9.21
CA TYR A 313 -17.13 2.80 8.75
C TYR A 313 -16.71 4.10 9.44
N TYR A 314 -16.46 4.06 10.75
CA TYR A 314 -15.92 5.23 11.47
C TYR A 314 -14.51 5.59 10.99
N ALA A 315 -13.64 4.61 10.77
CA ALA A 315 -12.30 4.83 10.22
C ALA A 315 -12.38 5.53 8.85
N ALA A 316 -13.24 5.04 7.95
CA ALA A 316 -13.46 5.65 6.64
C ALA A 316 -14.00 7.08 6.75
N GLY A 317 -14.93 7.34 7.66
CA GLY A 317 -15.46 8.67 7.93
C GLY A 317 -14.39 9.63 8.44
N PHE A 318 -13.56 9.19 9.39
CA PHE A 318 -12.45 9.99 9.89
C PHE A 318 -11.40 10.26 8.82
N LEU A 319 -11.10 9.33 7.92
CA LEU A 319 -10.20 9.56 6.79
C LEU A 319 -10.73 10.62 5.84
N VAL A 320 -12.03 10.55 5.49
CA VAL A 320 -12.67 11.59 4.67
C VAL A 320 -12.57 12.96 5.35
N LEU A 321 -12.88 13.04 6.65
CA LEU A 321 -12.80 14.30 7.40
C LEU A 321 -11.35 14.82 7.53
N LEU A 322 -10.40 13.95 7.83
CA LEU A 322 -8.98 14.29 7.95
C LEU A 322 -8.41 14.76 6.60
N GLY A 323 -8.83 14.10 5.53
CA GLY A 323 -8.46 14.43 4.17
C GLY A 323 -8.92 15.83 3.76
N LEU A 324 -10.07 16.33 4.24
CA LEU A 324 -10.52 17.70 3.99
C LEU A 324 -9.73 18.78 4.75
N VAL A 325 -8.80 18.39 5.63
CA VAL A 325 -8.01 19.29 6.48
C VAL A 325 -6.52 19.18 6.11
N PRO A 326 -6.02 19.97 5.14
CA PRO A 326 -4.65 19.96 4.63
C PRO A 326 -3.55 20.01 5.68
N LYS A 327 -3.82 20.62 6.83
CA LYS A 327 -2.87 20.71 7.93
C LYS A 327 -2.35 19.35 8.38
N PHE A 328 -3.18 18.31 8.36
CA PHE A 328 -2.69 16.96 8.67
C PHE A 328 -1.72 16.44 7.61
N GLY A 329 -1.98 16.72 6.32
CA GLY A 329 -1.02 16.41 5.26
C GLY A 329 0.27 17.21 5.38
N ALA A 330 0.21 18.47 5.80
CA ALA A 330 1.39 19.30 6.05
C ALA A 330 2.22 18.81 7.24
N LEU A 331 1.60 18.23 8.28
CA LEU A 331 2.33 17.60 9.39
C LEU A 331 3.18 16.40 8.94
N ALA A 332 2.89 15.80 7.79
CA ALA A 332 3.74 14.73 7.26
C ALA A 332 5.02 15.28 6.57
N GLN A 333 5.02 16.54 6.12
CA GLN A 333 6.18 17.17 5.47
C GLN A 333 7.23 17.66 6.46
N ILE A 334 6.83 17.93 7.69
CA ILE A 334 7.76 18.36 8.73
C ILE A 334 8.61 17.20 9.25
N ILE A 335 8.30 15.96 8.85
CA ILE A 335 9.03 14.75 9.22
C ILE A 335 10.35 14.74 8.44
N PRO A 336 11.52 14.80 9.10
CA PRO A 336 12.79 14.77 8.40
C PRO A 336 13.03 13.41 7.74
N ASN A 337 13.67 13.42 6.56
CA ASN A 337 13.98 12.21 5.80
C ASN A 337 14.63 11.09 6.64
N PRO A 338 15.59 11.36 7.55
CA PRO A 338 16.19 10.29 8.35
C PRO A 338 15.22 9.61 9.32
N VAL A 339 14.28 10.36 9.90
CA VAL A 339 13.20 9.82 10.75
C VAL A 339 12.27 8.96 9.90
N LEU A 340 11.86 9.47 8.74
CA LEU A 340 11.03 8.75 7.78
C LEU A 340 11.70 7.45 7.30
N GLY A 341 13.00 7.49 7.00
CA GLY A 341 13.81 6.33 6.60
C GLY A 341 13.87 5.25 7.68
N GLY A 342 14.04 5.65 8.95
CA GLY A 342 13.98 4.71 10.09
C GLY A 342 12.62 4.02 10.21
N ALA A 343 11.52 4.77 10.05
CA ALA A 343 10.16 4.22 10.08
C ALA A 343 9.88 3.31 8.87
N MET A 344 10.31 3.70 7.67
CA MET A 344 10.23 2.89 6.44
C MET A 344 10.95 1.55 6.59
N LEU A 345 12.14 1.54 7.20
CA LEU A 345 12.93 0.33 7.37
C LEU A 345 12.13 -0.73 8.15
N VAL A 346 11.50 -0.31 9.26
CA VAL A 346 10.64 -1.19 10.06
C VAL A 346 9.39 -1.60 9.28
N MET A 347 8.73 -0.65 8.60
CA MET A 347 7.50 -0.92 7.84
C MET A 347 7.71 -1.93 6.72
N PHE A 348 8.72 -1.73 5.86
CA PHE A 348 9.00 -2.63 4.75
C PHE A 348 9.56 -3.98 5.22
N GLY A 349 10.29 -4.00 6.33
CA GLY A 349 10.64 -5.23 7.04
C GLY A 349 9.39 -6.03 7.44
N PHE A 350 8.40 -5.38 8.06
CA PHE A 350 7.13 -6.03 8.40
C PHE A 350 6.35 -6.51 7.18
N VAL A 351 6.35 -5.77 6.07
CA VAL A 351 5.72 -6.21 4.81
C VAL A 351 6.42 -7.47 4.27
N SER A 352 7.75 -7.49 4.25
CA SER A 352 8.53 -8.65 3.80
C SER A 352 8.21 -9.91 4.60
N ILE A 353 8.19 -9.80 5.93
CA ILE A 353 7.86 -10.90 6.84
C ILE A 353 6.41 -11.36 6.70
N GLN A 354 5.46 -10.46 6.42
CA GLN A 354 4.07 -10.87 6.15
C GLN A 354 3.97 -11.73 4.89
N GLY A 355 4.71 -11.40 3.82
CA GLY A 355 4.83 -12.26 2.64
C GLY A 355 5.41 -13.63 3.00
N MET A 356 6.46 -13.68 3.84
CA MET A 356 7.05 -14.93 4.30
C MET A 356 6.11 -15.75 5.16
N GLN A 357 5.23 -15.13 5.96
CA GLN A 357 4.19 -15.85 6.72
C GLN A 357 3.15 -16.50 5.81
N ILE A 358 2.87 -15.94 4.63
CA ILE A 358 2.03 -16.57 3.61
C ILE A 358 2.77 -17.76 3.01
N LEU A 359 4.06 -17.58 2.69
CA LEU A 359 4.93 -18.66 2.17
C LEU A 359 5.12 -19.79 3.17
N ALA A 360 5.10 -19.52 4.48
CA ALA A 360 5.21 -20.54 5.52
C ALA A 360 4.05 -21.57 5.50
N ARG A 361 2.97 -21.31 4.76
CA ARG A 361 1.86 -22.25 4.55
C ARG A 361 1.99 -23.05 3.25
N VAL A 362 3.02 -22.78 2.46
CA VAL A 362 3.32 -23.47 1.20
C VAL A 362 4.20 -24.67 1.51
N ASP A 363 3.85 -25.82 0.94
CA ASP A 363 4.70 -26.99 0.99
C ASP A 363 5.89 -26.80 0.04
N PHE A 364 7.06 -26.59 0.64
CA PHE A 364 8.35 -26.51 -0.05
C PHE A 364 9.18 -27.79 0.08
N GLU A 365 8.78 -28.70 0.98
CA GLU A 365 9.53 -29.91 1.28
C GLU A 365 9.19 -31.01 0.27
N HIS A 366 7.92 -31.19 -0.05
CA HIS A 366 7.46 -32.25 -0.94
C HIS A 366 7.03 -31.74 -2.33
N ASN A 367 7.04 -30.42 -2.55
CA ASN A 367 6.71 -29.83 -3.84
C ASN A 367 7.84 -28.90 -4.33
N GLU A 368 8.77 -29.49 -5.10
CA GLU A 368 9.92 -28.80 -5.69
C GLU A 368 9.50 -27.64 -6.61
N HIS A 369 8.35 -27.72 -7.27
CA HIS A 369 7.86 -26.65 -8.14
C HIS A 369 7.56 -25.38 -7.34
N ASN A 370 6.94 -25.50 -6.16
CA ASN A 370 6.70 -24.35 -5.30
C ASN A 370 8.01 -23.69 -4.87
N PHE A 371 9.02 -24.50 -4.53
CA PHE A 371 10.34 -24.00 -4.16
C PHE A 371 10.97 -23.21 -5.31
N LEU A 372 10.95 -23.76 -6.53
CA LEU A 372 11.46 -23.09 -7.73
C LEU A 372 10.71 -21.79 -8.03
N ILE A 373 9.38 -21.79 -7.96
CA ILE A 373 8.56 -20.59 -8.19
C ILE A 373 8.96 -19.48 -7.22
N ALA A 374 9.02 -19.78 -5.91
CA ALA A 374 9.37 -18.79 -4.90
C ALA A 374 10.82 -18.31 -5.04
N ALA A 375 11.78 -19.22 -5.19
CA ALA A 375 13.19 -18.88 -5.29
C ALA A 375 13.49 -17.98 -6.50
N VAL A 376 12.99 -18.34 -7.69
CA VAL A 376 13.28 -17.60 -8.93
C VAL A 376 12.52 -16.26 -8.95
N SER A 377 11.26 -16.23 -8.52
CA SER A 377 10.51 -14.97 -8.52
C SER A 377 11.06 -13.94 -7.52
N ILE A 378 11.40 -14.37 -6.29
CA ILE A 378 11.97 -13.47 -5.27
C ILE A 378 13.36 -13.00 -5.68
N SER A 379 14.24 -13.90 -6.12
CA SER A 379 15.61 -13.54 -6.51
C SER A 379 15.64 -12.61 -7.73
N ALA A 380 14.84 -12.90 -8.76
CA ALA A 380 14.70 -12.01 -9.91
C ALA A 380 14.10 -10.67 -9.51
N GLY A 381 13.08 -10.66 -8.65
CA GLY A 381 12.47 -9.44 -8.19
C GLY A 381 13.43 -8.52 -7.44
N VAL A 382 14.20 -9.07 -6.50
CA VAL A 382 15.18 -8.29 -5.74
C VAL A 382 16.37 -7.89 -6.61
N GLY A 383 16.91 -8.81 -7.41
CA GLY A 383 18.15 -8.60 -8.17
C GLY A 383 17.99 -7.72 -9.41
N LEU A 384 16.82 -7.73 -10.06
CA LEU A 384 16.56 -6.92 -11.26
C LEU A 384 16.11 -5.49 -10.92
N ASN A 385 15.66 -5.23 -9.69
CA ASN A 385 15.13 -3.93 -9.30
C ASN A 385 16.21 -2.84 -9.37
N GLY A 386 16.07 -1.91 -10.32
CA GLY A 386 17.04 -0.83 -10.54
C GLY A 386 18.37 -1.31 -11.16
N SER A 387 18.41 -2.52 -11.71
CA SER A 387 19.60 -3.06 -12.37
C SER A 387 19.87 -2.37 -13.71
N SER A 388 21.15 -2.12 -13.99
CA SER A 388 21.64 -1.55 -15.25
C SER A 388 21.71 -2.57 -16.40
N LEU A 389 21.40 -3.85 -16.15
CA LEU A 389 21.40 -4.92 -17.15
C LEU A 389 20.53 -4.61 -18.38
N PHE A 390 19.49 -3.80 -18.21
CA PHE A 390 18.52 -3.48 -19.26
C PHE A 390 18.76 -2.12 -19.93
N ASN A 391 19.86 -1.43 -19.64
CA ASN A 391 20.14 -0.10 -20.19
C ASN A 391 20.29 -0.10 -21.73
N SER A 392 20.60 -1.25 -22.32
CA SER A 392 20.70 -1.41 -23.78
C SER A 392 19.34 -1.67 -24.46
N LEU A 393 18.27 -1.91 -23.70
CA LEU A 393 16.94 -2.14 -24.24
C LEU A 393 16.22 -0.82 -24.56
N PRO A 394 15.22 -0.82 -25.45
CA PRO A 394 14.32 0.31 -25.63
C PRO A 394 13.68 0.72 -24.30
N SER A 395 13.48 2.04 -24.12
CA SER A 395 12.94 2.63 -22.87
C SER A 395 11.68 1.94 -22.37
N SER A 396 10.75 1.60 -23.28
CA SER A 396 9.52 0.88 -22.93
C SER A 396 9.81 -0.47 -22.30
N LEU A 397 10.74 -1.27 -22.83
CA LEU A 397 11.09 -2.58 -22.27
C LEU A 397 11.90 -2.45 -20.98
N GLN A 398 12.85 -1.52 -20.95
CA GLN A 398 13.62 -1.21 -19.74
C GLN A 398 12.70 -0.92 -18.56
N MET A 399 11.60 -0.19 -18.81
CA MET A 399 10.61 0.13 -17.79
C MET A 399 10.03 -1.12 -17.10
N PHE A 400 9.69 -2.16 -17.87
CA PHE A 400 9.12 -3.40 -17.32
C PHE A 400 10.19 -4.28 -16.65
N PHE A 401 11.34 -4.45 -17.31
CA PHE A 401 12.37 -5.40 -16.86
C PHE A 401 13.22 -4.88 -15.70
N SER A 402 13.43 -3.57 -15.60
CA SER A 402 14.13 -2.95 -14.46
C SER A 402 13.24 -2.81 -13.22
N ASN A 403 11.95 -3.13 -13.32
CA ASN A 403 11.02 -3.11 -12.18
C ASN A 403 10.94 -4.49 -11.52
N GLY A 404 11.54 -4.62 -10.34
CA GLY A 404 11.62 -5.88 -9.63
C GLY A 404 10.27 -6.50 -9.27
N ILE A 405 9.30 -5.65 -8.91
CA ILE A 405 7.96 -6.10 -8.48
C ILE A 405 7.19 -6.68 -9.67
N VAL A 406 7.26 -6.02 -10.83
CA VAL A 406 6.69 -6.52 -12.08
C VAL A 406 7.33 -7.86 -12.46
N MET A 407 8.67 -7.94 -12.41
CA MET A 407 9.40 -9.16 -12.78
C MET A 407 9.10 -10.34 -11.87
N ALA A 408 9.10 -10.14 -10.55
CA ALA A 408 8.72 -11.19 -9.59
C ALA A 408 7.31 -11.69 -9.86
N SER A 409 6.37 -10.77 -10.12
CA SER A 409 4.97 -11.11 -10.36
C SER A 409 4.80 -11.92 -11.64
N LEU A 410 5.39 -11.47 -12.75
CA LEU A 410 5.31 -12.18 -14.03
C LEU A 410 5.93 -13.57 -13.91
N ILE A 411 7.13 -13.67 -13.32
CA ILE A 411 7.82 -14.95 -13.14
C ILE A 411 7.01 -15.89 -12.25
N ALA A 412 6.50 -15.41 -11.10
CA ALA A 412 5.72 -16.24 -10.20
C ALA A 412 4.45 -16.78 -10.88
N ILE A 413 3.73 -15.92 -11.61
CA ILE A 413 2.50 -16.29 -12.31
C ILE A 413 2.80 -17.29 -13.44
N ILE A 414 3.80 -17.00 -14.28
CA ILE A 414 4.16 -17.85 -15.42
C ILE A 414 4.66 -19.22 -14.94
N LEU A 415 5.60 -19.24 -13.99
CA LEU A 415 6.14 -20.50 -13.47
C LEU A 415 5.07 -21.33 -12.78
N ASN A 416 4.17 -20.71 -12.00
CA ASN A 416 3.05 -21.42 -11.40
C ASN A 416 2.12 -22.00 -12.48
N ALA A 417 1.82 -21.24 -13.53
CA ALA A 417 0.98 -21.70 -14.64
C ALA A 417 1.63 -22.83 -15.48
N VAL A 418 2.97 -22.93 -15.51
CA VAL A 418 3.69 -23.97 -16.25
C VAL A 418 3.89 -25.22 -15.39
N LEU A 419 4.35 -25.04 -14.14
CA LEU A 419 4.81 -26.13 -13.28
C LEU A 419 3.67 -26.76 -12.47
N ASN A 420 2.72 -25.96 -11.97
CA ASN A 420 1.64 -26.45 -11.10
C ASN A 420 0.33 -26.76 -11.85
N ARG A 421 0.22 -26.43 -13.14
CA ARG A 421 -1.01 -26.67 -13.94
C ARG A 421 -1.25 -28.14 -14.28
N LYS A 422 -0.26 -29.02 -14.10
CA LYS A 422 -0.39 -30.48 -14.34
C LYS A 422 -0.81 -31.30 -13.11
N ASN A 423 -0.93 -30.69 -11.93
CA ASN A 423 -1.23 -31.38 -10.67
C ASN A 423 -2.63 -31.06 -10.11
N LYS A 424 -3.62 -30.74 -10.95
CA LYS A 424 -5.04 -30.65 -10.56
C LYS A 424 -5.84 -31.79 -11.15
#